data_AF-A0A8J7Q602-F1
#
_entry.id   AF-A0A8J7Q602-F1
#
_cell.length_a   1.000
_cell.length_b   1.000
_cell.length_c   1.000
_cell.angle_alpha   90.00
_cell.angle_beta   90.00
_cell.angle_gamma   90.00
#
_symmetry.space_group_name_H-M   'P 1'
#
loop_
_entity.id
_entity.type
_entity.pdbx_description
1 polymer ?
#
loop_
_entity_poly.entity_id
_entity_poly.type
_entity_poly.pdbx_seq_one_letter_code
_entity_poly.pdbx_strand_id
1 'polypeptide(L)'
;MRPAGLREVQRARADGRWAAAYDPPSTATVPDDLADALAHNEKAAAFFATLDSRNRFAILHRIADAKKPETRARRIAKFVDMLARREKLY
;
A
#
# COMPACT_ATOMS: atom_id res chain seq x y z
N MET A 1 -8.46 16.59 -4.39
CA MET A 1 -7.17 17.23 -4.71
C MET A 1 -6.50 17.72 -3.43
N ARG A 2 -5.29 17.22 -3.10
CA ARG A 2 -4.26 17.94 -2.33
C ARG A 2 -2.86 17.53 -2.86
N PRO A 3 -2.11 18.43 -3.53
CA PRO A 3 -0.96 18.09 -4.37
C PRO A 3 0.38 18.07 -3.61
N ALA A 4 0.42 17.55 -2.37
CA ALA A 4 1.65 17.51 -1.58
C ALA A 4 2.31 16.12 -1.56
N GLY A 5 1.52 15.04 -1.60
CA GLY A 5 2.04 13.66 -1.51
C GLY A 5 2.82 13.18 -2.73
N LEU A 6 2.64 13.81 -3.90
CA LEU A 6 3.35 13.48 -5.14
C LEU A 6 4.81 13.92 -5.13
N ARG A 7 5.17 14.96 -4.37
CA ARG A 7 6.51 15.57 -4.40
C ARG A 7 7.55 14.74 -3.66
N GLU A 8 7.17 14.11 -2.53
CA GLU A 8 8.03 13.18 -1.78
C GLU A 8 8.30 11.90 -2.59
N VAL A 9 7.27 11.39 -3.26
CA VAL A 9 7.33 10.21 -4.13
C VAL A 9 8.21 10.48 -5.36
N GLN A 10 8.16 11.69 -5.91
CA GLN A 10 9.04 12.11 -7.00
C GLN A 10 10.51 12.27 -6.58
N ARG A 11 10.82 12.48 -5.29
CA ARG A 11 12.22 12.46 -4.82
C ARG A 11 12.76 11.03 -4.71
N ALA A 12 11.92 10.08 -4.29
CA ALA A 12 12.28 8.66 -4.26
C ALA A 12 12.47 8.06 -5.69
N ARG A 13 11.84 8.67 -6.71
CA ARG A 13 12.01 8.32 -8.13
C ARG A 13 13.43 8.53 -8.67
N ALA A 14 14.17 9.49 -8.12
CA ALA A 14 15.49 9.86 -8.64
C ALA A 14 16.59 8.81 -8.37
N ASP A 15 16.35 7.86 -7.46
CA ASP A 15 17.36 6.93 -6.96
C ASP A 15 17.44 5.61 -7.74
N GLY A 16 16.91 5.57 -8.98
CA GLY A 16 17.09 4.49 -9.96
C GLY A 16 16.43 3.14 -9.64
N ARG A 17 16.14 2.83 -8.37
CA ARG A 17 15.43 1.61 -7.94
C ARG A 17 13.93 1.63 -8.23
N TRP A 18 13.42 2.76 -8.74
CA TRP A 18 11.99 3.01 -8.93
C TRP A 18 11.48 2.72 -10.35
N ALA A 19 12.35 2.74 -11.36
CA ALA A 19 11.95 2.57 -12.76
C ALA A 19 11.57 1.13 -13.14
N ALA A 20 12.00 0.13 -12.36
CA ALA A 20 11.78 -1.27 -12.69
C ALA A 20 10.50 -1.88 -12.09
N ALA A 21 9.75 -1.15 -11.25
CA ALA A 21 8.71 -1.78 -10.42
C ALA A 21 7.35 -1.05 -10.39
N TYR A 22 7.10 -0.01 -11.18
CA TYR A 22 5.87 0.76 -11.03
C TYR A 22 5.27 1.19 -12.37
N ASP A 23 4.21 0.48 -12.75
CA ASP A 23 3.08 1.08 -13.45
C ASP A 23 2.46 2.20 -12.57
N PRO A 24 1.77 3.20 -13.15
CA PRO A 24 1.33 4.43 -12.46
C PRO A 24 0.59 4.18 -11.13
N PRO A 25 0.50 5.14 -10.21
CA PRO A 25 -0.13 4.94 -8.88
C PRO A 25 -1.61 4.48 -8.90
N SER A 26 -2.28 4.56 -10.05
CA SER A 26 -3.60 3.96 -10.30
C SER A 26 -3.55 2.46 -10.60
N THR A 27 -2.37 1.97 -11.01
CA THR A 27 -1.99 0.61 -11.41
C THR A 27 -0.78 0.12 -10.60
N ALA A 28 -0.51 0.74 -9.43
CA ALA A 28 0.43 0.20 -8.46
C ALA A 28 -0.09 -1.19 -8.06
N THR A 29 0.51 -2.23 -8.62
CA THR A 29 0.02 -3.60 -8.54
C THR A 29 -0.11 -3.98 -7.07
N VAL A 30 -1.35 -3.98 -6.58
CA VAL A 30 -1.68 -4.50 -5.26
C VAL A 30 -1.29 -5.97 -5.32
N PRO A 31 -0.36 -6.44 -4.47
CA PRO A 31 0.02 -7.83 -4.49
C PRO A 31 -1.20 -8.72 -4.27
N ASP A 32 -1.27 -9.85 -4.96
CA ASP A 32 -2.43 -10.74 -4.94
C ASP A 32 -2.83 -11.13 -3.51
N ASP A 33 -1.86 -11.36 -2.64
CA ASP A 33 -2.11 -11.70 -1.23
C ASP A 33 -2.70 -10.55 -0.40
N LEU A 34 -2.40 -9.29 -0.72
CA LEU A 34 -3.09 -8.15 -0.14
C LEU A 34 -4.48 -7.97 -0.76
N ALA A 35 -4.62 -8.18 -2.07
CA ALA A 35 -5.90 -8.08 -2.77
C ALA A 35 -6.91 -9.10 -2.23
N ASP A 36 -6.50 -10.36 -2.07
CA ASP A 36 -7.30 -11.43 -1.49
C ASP A 36 -7.72 -11.10 -0.05
N ALA A 37 -6.78 -10.61 0.76
CA ALA A 37 -7.08 -10.23 2.14
C ALA A 37 -8.05 -9.05 2.23
N LEU A 38 -7.98 -8.10 1.30
CA LEU A 38 -8.95 -7.01 1.20
C LEU A 38 -10.31 -7.51 0.67
N ALA A 39 -10.34 -8.46 -0.26
CA ALA A 39 -11.58 -9.06 -0.76
C ALA A 39 -12.37 -9.78 0.34
N HIS A 40 -11.69 -10.35 1.32
CA HIS A 40 -12.31 -10.93 2.53
C HIS A 40 -12.82 -9.89 3.54
N ASN A 41 -12.53 -8.60 3.36
CA ASN A 41 -12.97 -7.54 4.26
C ASN A 41 -13.39 -6.28 3.48
N GLU A 42 -14.66 -6.24 3.10
CA GLU A 42 -15.24 -5.15 2.29
C GLU A 42 -15.04 -3.75 2.92
N LYS A 43 -15.04 -3.65 4.25
CA LYS A 43 -14.79 -2.37 4.96
C LYS A 43 -13.36 -1.90 4.74
N ALA A 44 -12.39 -2.81 4.87
CA ALA A 44 -10.99 -2.52 4.63
C ALA A 44 -10.74 -2.18 3.16
N ALA A 45 -11.34 -2.92 2.21
CA ALA A 45 -11.23 -2.66 0.79
C ALA A 45 -11.78 -1.27 0.42
N ALA A 46 -12.98 -0.94 0.89
CA ALA A 46 -13.58 0.37 0.67
C ALA A 46 -12.71 1.49 1.25
N PHE A 47 -12.20 1.34 2.48
CA PHE A 47 -11.34 2.36 3.08
C PHE A 47 -9.99 2.47 2.36
N PHE A 48 -9.38 1.34 1.98
CA PHE A 48 -8.14 1.31 1.20
C PHE A 48 -8.26 2.07 -0.12
N ALA A 49 -9.41 1.95 -0.80
CA ALA A 49 -9.69 2.70 -2.03
C ALA A 49 -9.75 4.22 -1.81
N THR A 50 -10.12 4.68 -0.60
CA THR A 50 -10.13 6.10 -0.24
C THR A 50 -8.78 6.65 0.20
N LEU A 51 -7.78 5.80 0.43
CA LEU A 51 -6.47 6.23 0.90
C LEU A 51 -5.72 7.06 -0.14
N ASP A 52 -4.99 8.05 0.35
CA ASP A 52 -4.02 8.78 -0.45
C ASP A 52 -2.81 7.92 -0.85
N SER A 53 -2.05 8.41 -1.82
CA SER A 53 -0.87 7.71 -2.34
C SER A 53 0.20 7.45 -1.28
N ARG A 54 0.31 8.29 -0.25
CA ARG A 54 1.30 8.15 0.83
C ARG A 54 0.98 6.95 1.71
N ASN A 55 -0.28 6.84 2.14
CA ASN A 55 -0.74 5.72 2.95
C ASN A 55 -0.69 4.40 2.17
N ARG A 56 -1.15 4.40 0.91
CA ARG A 56 -1.05 3.23 0.03
C ARG A 56 0.40 2.79 -0.16
N PHE A 57 1.30 3.72 -0.47
CA PHE A 57 2.72 3.43 -0.63
C PHE A 57 3.33 2.82 0.64
N ALA A 58 3.06 3.38 1.81
CA ALA A 58 3.64 2.88 3.05
C ALA A 58 3.17 1.46 3.41
N ILE A 59 1.91 1.13 3.11
CA ILE A 59 1.39 -0.24 3.27
C ILE A 59 2.12 -1.18 2.30
N LEU A 60 2.12 -0.85 1.00
CA LEU A 60 2.75 -1.68 -0.04
C LEU A 60 4.24 -1.89 0.21
N HIS A 61 4.97 -0.83 0.54
CA HIS A 61 6.40 -0.90 0.84
C HIS A 61 6.69 -1.80 2.05
N ARG A 62 5.91 -1.67 3.14
CA ARG A 62 6.09 -2.52 4.33
C ARG A 62 5.73 -3.98 4.07
N ILE A 63 4.82 -4.25 3.15
CA ILE A 63 4.50 -5.63 2.72
C ILE A 63 5.63 -6.18 1.84
N ALA A 64 6.15 -5.39 0.89
CA ALA A 64 7.25 -5.78 0.02
C ALA A 64 8.57 -6.00 0.79
N ASP A 65 8.84 -5.19 1.81
CA ASP A 65 10.02 -5.33 2.69
C ASP A 65 10.03 -6.64 3.50
N ALA A 66 8.86 -7.25 3.72
CA ALA A 66 8.75 -8.51 4.45
C ALA A 66 9.23 -9.70 3.62
N LYS A 67 10.53 -10.01 3.71
CA LYS A 67 11.16 -11.13 2.98
C LYS A 67 10.65 -12.52 3.37
N LYS A 68 10.16 -12.70 4.60
CA LYS A 68 9.62 -13.97 5.09
C LYS A 68 8.10 -14.03 4.82
N PRO A 69 7.59 -15.11 4.20
CA PRO A 69 6.16 -15.23 3.87
C PRO A 69 5.26 -15.14 5.10
N GLU A 70 5.65 -15.74 6.22
CA GLU A 70 4.91 -15.64 7.49
C GLU A 70 4.79 -14.20 8.01
N THR A 71 5.88 -13.43 7.89
CA THR A 71 5.92 -12.02 8.33
C THR A 71 5.08 -11.16 7.39
N ARG A 72 5.11 -11.47 6.10
CA ARG A 72 4.31 -10.81 5.07
C ARG A 72 2.81 -11.01 5.33
N ALA A 73 2.37 -12.26 5.51
CA ALA A 73 0.99 -12.59 5.86
C ALA A 73 0.53 -11.87 7.15
N ARG A 74 1.36 -11.88 8.20
CA ARG A 74 1.06 -11.16 9.45
C ARG A 74 0.95 -9.65 9.27
N ARG A 75 1.80 -9.04 8.43
CA ARG A 75 1.73 -7.60 8.11
C ARG A 75 0.46 -7.29 7.32
N ILE A 76 0.09 -8.11 6.34
CA ILE A 76 -1.14 -7.96 5.56
C ILE A 76 -2.35 -8.00 6.49
N ALA A 77 -2.49 -9.05 7.31
CA ALA A 77 -3.58 -9.17 8.27
C ALA A 77 -3.67 -7.95 9.20
N LYS A 78 -2.52 -7.47 9.70
CA LYS A 78 -2.46 -6.27 10.55
C LYS A 78 -2.96 -5.02 9.82
N PHE A 79 -2.54 -4.82 8.57
CA PHE A 79 -2.99 -3.65 7.80
C PHE A 79 -4.47 -3.74 7.42
N VAL A 80 -4.97 -4.92 7.04
CA VAL A 80 -6.39 -5.12 6.74
C VAL A 80 -7.26 -4.82 7.97
N ASP A 81 -6.87 -5.30 9.16
CA ASP A 81 -7.59 -4.99 10.41
C ASP A 81 -7.55 -3.49 10.75
N MET A 82 -6.39 -2.84 10.62
CA MET A 82 -6.27 -1.38 10.78
C MET A 82 -7.20 -0.62 9.81
N LEU A 83 -7.24 -1.03 8.55
CA LEU A 83 -8.10 -0.41 7.53
C LEU A 83 -9.59 -0.67 7.80
N ALA A 84 -9.94 -1.85 8.32
CA ALA A 84 -11.31 -2.18 8.71
C ALA A 84 -11.80 -1.27 9.86
N ARG A 85 -10.88 -0.83 10.72
CA ARG A 85 -11.12 0.18 11.78
C ARG A 85 -11.07 1.62 11.26
N ARG A 86 -10.87 1.82 9.95
CA ARG A 86 -10.68 3.13 9.29
C ARG A 86 -9.47 3.91 9.81
N GLU A 87 -8.45 3.18 10.26
CA GLU A 87 -7.19 3.75 10.68
C GLU A 87 -6.19 3.77 9.52
N LYS A 88 -5.29 4.75 9.53
CA LYS A 88 -4.26 4.95 8.50
C LYS A 88 -2.92 5.32 9.16
N LEU A 89 -1.84 5.19 8.40
CA LEU A 89 -0.48 5.38 8.91
C LEU A 89 -0.08 6.85 9.09
N TYR A 90 -0.65 7.74 8.26
CA TYR A 90 -0.37 9.17 8.23
C TYR A 90 -1.66 9.98 8.08
#